data_AF-A0A524K926-F1
#
_entry.id   AF-A0A524K926-F1
#
_cell.length_a   1.000
_cell.length_b   1.000
_cell.length_c   1.000
_cell.angle_alpha   90.00
_cell.angle_beta   90.00
_cell.angle_gamma   90.00
#
_symmetry.space_group_name_H-M   'P 1'
#
loop_
_entity.id
_entity.type
_entity.pdbx_description
1 polymer ?
#
loop_
_entity_poly.entity_id
_entity_poly.type
_entity_poly.pdbx_seq_one_letter_code
_entity_poly.pdbx_strand_id
1 'polypeptide(L)'
;MKLAQVEEDLLHRGIMDERKLYVYASNESNYAFVGGALGSMLTLVILSIKGNTFHVCEAKLNNDAKNIVYRCPLSRMENFKFKPGSFFSVLSFTVGDEKFKFVNFQNGKKFIPAFKEAGRIK
;
A
#
# COMPACT_ATOMS: atom_id res chain seq x y z
N MET A 1 3.16 -1.54 -18.89
CA MET A 1 4.58 -1.85 -18.61
C MET A 1 4.76 -3.32 -18.26
N LYS A 2 5.91 -3.91 -18.60
CA LYS A 2 6.33 -5.23 -18.06
C LYS A 2 6.61 -5.08 -16.56
N LEU A 3 6.37 -6.13 -15.76
CA LEU A 3 6.57 -6.11 -14.30
C LEU A 3 7.94 -5.54 -13.89
N ALA A 4 9.01 -5.98 -14.56
CA ALA A 4 10.39 -5.52 -14.29
C ALA A 4 10.56 -4.00 -14.44
N GLN A 5 9.89 -3.39 -15.42
CA GLN A 5 9.98 -1.95 -15.65
C GLN A 5 9.29 -1.15 -14.53
N VAL A 6 8.25 -1.72 -13.92
CA VAL A 6 7.56 -1.10 -12.77
C VAL A 6 8.44 -1.19 -11.53
N GLU A 7 9.11 -2.31 -11.30
CA GLU A 7 10.06 -2.44 -10.19
C GLU A 7 11.20 -1.43 -10.30
N GLU A 8 11.77 -1.27 -11.50
CA GLU A 8 12.81 -0.28 -11.77
C GLU A 8 12.31 1.14 -11.52
N ASP A 9 11.10 1.49 -11.97
CA ASP A 9 10.50 2.82 -11.71
C ASP A 9 10.33 3.07 -10.20
N LEU A 10 9.77 2.10 -9.46
CA LEU A 10 9.54 2.23 -8.02
C LEU A 10 10.85 2.36 -7.22
N LEU A 11 11.90 1.63 -7.62
CA LEU A 11 13.24 1.74 -7.06
C LEU A 11 13.86 3.10 -7.36
N HIS A 12 13.85 3.51 -8.64
CA HIS A 12 14.45 4.77 -9.09
C HIS A 12 13.79 5.99 -8.44
N ARG A 13 12.46 5.94 -8.25
CA ARG A 13 11.70 6.99 -7.56
C ARG A 13 11.82 6.95 -6.04
N GLY A 14 12.54 5.96 -5.50
CA GLY A 14 12.74 5.80 -4.07
C GLY A 14 11.43 5.60 -3.32
N ILE A 15 10.49 4.87 -3.92
CA ILE A 15 9.19 4.49 -3.36
C ILE A 15 9.28 3.11 -2.69
N MET A 16 10.21 2.30 -3.18
CA MET A 16 10.52 0.96 -2.74
C MET A 16 12.03 0.85 -2.51
N ASP A 17 12.44 -0.01 -1.58
CA ASP A 17 13.85 -0.36 -1.38
C ASP A 17 14.19 -1.73 -1.99
N GLU A 18 15.44 -2.16 -1.83
CA GLU A 18 15.97 -3.43 -2.32
C GLU A 18 15.21 -4.68 -1.85
N ARG A 19 14.40 -4.57 -0.78
CA ARG A 19 13.52 -5.67 -0.33
C ARG A 19 12.35 -5.90 -1.30
N LYS A 20 12.15 -4.99 -2.25
CA LYS A 20 11.13 -5.06 -3.31
C LYS A 20 9.71 -5.34 -2.79
N LEU A 21 9.40 -4.71 -1.66
CA LEU A 21 8.11 -4.83 -1.00
C LEU A 21 7.08 -3.90 -1.66
N TYR A 22 6.42 -4.38 -2.72
CA TYR A 22 5.29 -3.69 -3.36
C TYR A 22 4.16 -4.63 -3.81
N VAL A 23 2.89 -4.27 -3.69
CA VAL A 23 1.82 -5.04 -4.38
C VAL A 23 0.72 -4.13 -4.87
N TYR A 24 -0.05 -4.65 -5.82
CA TYR A 24 -1.30 -4.05 -6.24
C TYR A 24 -2.41 -4.36 -5.24
N ALA A 25 -3.25 -3.37 -4.99
CA ALA A 25 -4.44 -3.48 -4.17
C ALA A 25 -5.54 -2.59 -4.73
N SER A 26 -6.77 -2.85 -4.31
CA SER A 26 -7.89 -1.95 -4.49
C SER A 26 -8.11 -1.20 -3.19
N ASN A 27 -8.22 0.13 -3.25
CA ASN A 27 -8.68 0.91 -2.11
C ASN A 27 -10.21 0.78 -2.00
N GLU A 28 -10.70 0.27 -0.87
CA GLU A 28 -12.14 0.14 -0.58
C GLU A 28 -12.62 1.22 0.39
N SER A 29 -11.74 2.15 0.79
CA SER A 29 -12.13 3.22 1.71
C SER A 29 -13.09 4.18 1.00
N ASN A 30 -14.35 4.17 1.44
CA ASN A 30 -15.39 5.13 1.06
C ASN A 30 -15.23 6.51 1.73
N TYR A 31 -14.08 6.81 2.33
CA TYR A 31 -13.89 8.06 3.07
C TYR A 31 -12.93 8.96 2.31
N ALA A 32 -13.44 10.17 2.07
CA ALA A 32 -12.72 11.29 1.52
C ALA A 32 -11.31 11.37 2.10
N PHE A 33 -10.30 11.15 1.25
CA PHE A 33 -9.06 11.88 1.39
C PHE A 33 -9.48 13.36 1.43
N VAL A 34 -9.44 13.97 2.62
CA VAL A 34 -9.68 15.40 2.80
C VAL A 34 -8.51 16.11 2.14
N GLY A 35 -8.68 16.38 0.84
CA GLY A 35 -7.63 16.88 -0.05
C GLY A 35 -7.84 16.39 -1.49
N GLY A 36 -9.05 16.60 -2.03
CA GLY A 36 -9.47 16.43 -3.43
C GLY A 36 -8.53 15.75 -4.42
N ALA A 37 -8.78 14.46 -4.70
CA ALA A 37 -8.54 13.83 -6.02
C ALA A 37 -9.08 12.40 -6.09
N LEU A 38 -9.16 11.68 -4.96
CA LEU A 38 -9.57 10.28 -4.93
C LEU A 38 -10.99 10.12 -4.36
N GLY A 39 -11.97 10.64 -5.09
CA GLY A 39 -13.38 10.39 -4.83
C GLY A 39 -13.80 8.99 -5.27
N SER A 40 -14.32 8.20 -4.32
CA SER A 40 -15.25 7.06 -4.44
C SER A 40 -15.10 5.99 -5.53
N MET A 41 -14.06 5.97 -6.35
CA MET A 41 -13.77 4.86 -7.27
C MET A 41 -12.86 3.86 -6.58
N LEU A 42 -13.14 2.56 -6.76
CA LEU A 42 -12.19 1.46 -6.50
C LEU A 42 -10.89 1.75 -7.26
N THR A 43 -10.01 2.50 -6.62
CA THR A 43 -8.78 2.99 -7.25
C THR A 43 -7.76 1.88 -7.09
N LEU A 44 -7.25 1.39 -8.21
CA LEU A 44 -6.09 0.49 -8.21
C LEU A 44 -4.91 1.29 -7.65
N VAL A 45 -4.27 0.75 -6.62
CA VAL A 45 -3.13 1.36 -5.97
C VAL A 45 -1.98 0.37 -5.88
N ILE A 46 -0.75 0.89 -5.87
CA ILE A 46 0.43 0.15 -5.46
C ILE A 46 0.73 0.54 -4.01
N LEU A 47 0.71 -0.46 -3.13
CA LEU A 47 1.21 -0.35 -1.77
C LEU A 47 2.68 -0.74 -1.80
N SER A 48 3.53 0.00 -1.11
CA SER A 48 4.96 -0.34 -1.00
C SER A 48 5.58 0.10 0.31
N ILE A 49 6.69 -0.51 0.66
CA ILE A 49 7.46 -0.19 1.87
C ILE A 49 8.88 0.20 1.46
N LYS A 50 9.34 1.32 2.02
CA LYS A 50 10.74 1.76 1.97
C LYS A 50 11.21 2.09 3.38
N GLY A 51 12.24 1.37 3.85
CA GLY A 51 12.65 1.43 5.25
C GLY A 51 11.48 1.17 6.19
N ASN A 52 11.15 2.16 7.03
CA ASN A 52 10.01 2.12 7.95
C ASN A 52 8.81 2.96 7.48
N THR A 53 8.74 3.28 6.18
CA THR A 53 7.69 4.12 5.59
C THR A 53 6.83 3.30 4.64
N PHE A 54 5.52 3.43 4.80
CA PHE A 54 4.52 2.90 3.90
C PHE A 54 4.12 3.95 2.87
N HIS A 55 4.03 3.53 1.61
CA HIS A 55 3.69 4.36 0.48
C HIS A 55 2.46 3.79 -0.24
N VAL A 56 1.54 4.68 -0.61
CA VAL A 56 0.42 4.38 -1.51
C VAL A 56 0.60 5.20 -2.77
N CYS A 57 0.64 4.53 -3.91
CA CYS A 57 0.73 5.16 -5.22
C CYS A 57 -0.52 4.86 -6.04
N GLU A 58 -1.01 5.83 -6.79
CA GLU A 58 -2.00 5.57 -7.84
C GLU A 58 -1.40 4.63 -8.89
N ALA A 59 -2.14 3.59 -9.22
CA ALA A 59 -1.79 2.66 -10.28
C ALA A 59 -2.85 2.71 -11.39
N LYS A 60 -2.37 2.66 -12.62
CA LYS A 60 -3.23 2.50 -13.80
C LYS A 60 -3.33 1.03 -14.19
N LEU A 61 -4.37 0.69 -14.95
CA LEU A 61 -4.56 -0.66 -15.52
C LEU A 61 -3.41 -1.08 -16.46
N ASN A 62 -2.64 -0.14 -16.99
CA ASN A 62 -1.43 -0.43 -17.79
C ASN A 62 -0.17 -0.65 -16.94
N ASN A 63 -0.31 -0.76 -15.61
CA ASN A 63 0.75 -0.90 -14.61
C ASN A 63 1.66 0.33 -14.41
N ASP A 64 1.28 1.51 -14.92
CA ASP A 64 2.01 2.73 -14.59
C ASP A 64 1.67 3.17 -13.16
N ALA A 65 2.70 3.41 -12.34
CA ALA A 65 2.58 4.08 -11.05
C ALA A 65 2.69 5.60 -11.30
N LYS A 66 1.61 6.37 -11.11
CA LYS A 66 1.66 7.81 -11.42
C LYS A 66 2.19 8.62 -10.25
N ASN A 67 1.41 8.79 -9.20
CA ASN A 67 1.68 9.73 -8.12
C ASN A 67 1.66 9.02 -6.77
N ILE A 68 2.53 9.43 -5.85
CA ILE A 68 2.42 9.02 -4.45
C ILE A 68 1.30 9.84 -3.85
N VAL A 69 0.22 9.15 -3.48
CA VAL A 69 -0.98 9.78 -2.93
C VAL A 69 -0.97 9.75 -1.41
N TYR A 70 -0.17 8.87 -0.81
CA TYR A 70 -0.03 8.81 0.65
C TYR A 70 1.32 8.25 1.08
N ARG A 71 1.84 8.78 2.20
CA ARG A 71 3.02 8.28 2.90
C ARG A 71 2.78 8.33 4.39
N CYS A 72 3.06 7.24 5.11
CA CYS A 72 3.08 7.28 6.56
C CYS A 72 4.19 6.39 7.13
N PRO A 73 4.83 6.79 8.24
CA PRO A 73 5.67 5.89 9.01
C PRO A 73 4.83 4.71 9.53
N LEU A 74 5.38 3.49 9.45
CA LEU A 74 4.73 2.29 10.00
C LEU A 74 4.43 2.45 11.50
N SER A 75 5.26 3.19 12.24
CA SER A 75 5.04 3.50 13.66
C SER A 75 3.76 4.29 13.95
N ARG A 76 3.27 5.07 12.98
CA ARG A 76 2.04 5.86 13.10
C ARG A 76 0.77 5.07 12.73
N MET A 77 0.92 3.83 12.26
CA MET A 77 -0.23 2.99 11.97
C MET A 77 -0.78 2.40 13.26
N GLU A 78 -2.01 2.77 13.56
CA GLU A 78 -2.79 2.29 14.70
C GLU A 78 -3.89 1.34 14.24
N ASN A 79 -4.49 0.59 15.17
CA ASN A 79 -5.58 -0.34 14.90
C ASN A 79 -5.31 -1.29 13.72
N PHE A 80 -4.04 -1.66 13.53
CA PHE A 80 -3.56 -2.41 12.38
C PHE A 80 -4.18 -3.80 12.36
N LYS A 81 -4.76 -4.17 11.22
CA LYS A 81 -5.31 -5.50 10.96
C LYS A 81 -4.86 -5.96 9.59
N PHE A 82 -4.17 -7.09 9.57
CA PHE A 82 -3.81 -7.78 8.34
C PHE A 82 -4.46 -9.16 8.35
N LYS A 83 -5.35 -9.39 7.39
CA LYS A 83 -6.02 -10.68 7.18
C LYS A 83 -5.49 -11.29 5.89
N PRO A 84 -4.48 -12.18 5.95
CA PRO A 84 -4.02 -12.91 4.79
C PRO A 84 -5.09 -13.95 4.41
N GLY A 85 -5.60 -13.88 3.17
CA GLY A 85 -6.49 -14.91 2.64
C GLY A 85 -5.83 -15.69 1.51
N SER A 86 -6.39 -16.85 1.19
CA SER A 86 -5.91 -17.71 0.09
C SER A 86 -6.18 -17.10 -1.29
N PHE A 87 -7.25 -16.30 -1.42
CA PHE A 87 -7.63 -15.63 -2.68
C PHE A 87 -7.47 -14.12 -2.62
N PHE A 88 -7.83 -13.49 -1.51
CA PHE A 88 -7.67 -12.05 -1.31
C PHE A 88 -7.22 -11.77 0.12
N SER A 89 -6.30 -10.81 0.28
CA SER A 89 -5.90 -10.31 1.59
C SER A 89 -6.52 -8.94 1.85
N VAL A 90 -6.77 -8.65 3.13
CA VAL A 90 -7.29 -7.35 3.59
C VAL A 90 -6.28 -6.72 4.53
N LEU A 91 -5.97 -5.46 4.28
CA LEU A 91 -5.13 -4.62 5.14
C LEU A 91 -5.96 -3.41 5.59
N SER A 92 -6.03 -3.15 6.88
CA SER A 92 -6.65 -1.94 7.41
C SER A 92 -5.90 -1.39 8.60
N PHE A 93 -5.87 -0.06 8.73
CA PHE A 93 -5.23 0.63 9.84
C PHE A 93 -5.81 2.05 9.96
N THR A 94 -5.49 2.73 11.06
CA THR A 94 -5.79 4.14 11.27
C THR A 94 -4.51 4.97 11.35
N VAL A 95 -4.57 6.23 10.94
CA VAL A 95 -3.52 7.23 11.18
C VAL A 95 -4.20 8.52 11.63
N GLY A 96 -4.07 8.86 12.92
CA GLY A 96 -4.93 9.88 13.52
C GLY A 96 -6.41 9.47 13.39
N ASP A 97 -7.25 10.37 12.88
CA ASP A 97 -8.68 10.11 12.68
C ASP A 97 -9.00 9.41 11.34
N GLU A 98 -8.01 9.24 10.47
CA GLU A 98 -8.20 8.64 9.14
C GLU A 98 -8.18 7.11 9.19
N LYS A 99 -9.13 6.48 8.48
CA LYS A 99 -9.24 5.02 8.34
C LYS A 99 -8.84 4.58 6.95
N PHE A 100 -7.91 3.64 6.88
CA PHE A 100 -7.43 3.03 5.65
C PHE A 100 -7.88 1.58 5.56
N LYS A 101 -8.39 1.18 4.38
CA LYS A 101 -8.77 -0.20 4.08
C LYS A 101 -8.42 -0.54 2.63
N PHE A 102 -7.53 -1.51 2.46
CA PHE A 102 -7.09 -2.04 1.18
C PHE A 102 -7.49 -3.51 1.06
N VAL A 103 -8.06 -3.86 -0.09
CA VAL A 103 -8.49 -5.22 -0.44
C VAL A 103 -7.82 -5.67 -1.73
N ASN A 104 -8.02 -6.93 -2.10
CA ASN A 104 -7.41 -7.53 -3.30
C ASN A 104 -5.88 -7.43 -3.32
N PHE A 105 -5.29 -7.48 -2.13
CA PHE A 105 -3.86 -7.40 -1.90
C PHE A 105 -3.22 -8.76 -2.24
N GLN A 106 -3.08 -9.04 -3.54
CA GLN A 106 -2.44 -10.27 -4.03
C GLN A 106 -0.98 -10.30 -3.57
N ASN A 107 -0.52 -11.45 -3.07
CA ASN A 107 0.81 -11.61 -2.48
C ASN A 107 1.12 -10.74 -1.25
N GLY A 108 0.11 -10.11 -0.65
CA GLY A 108 -0.22 -10.35 0.75
C GLY A 108 0.93 -10.53 1.73
N LYS A 109 1.26 -11.80 1.84
CA LYS A 109 2.14 -12.35 2.85
C LYS A 109 3.54 -11.75 2.81
N LYS A 110 3.95 -11.15 1.70
CA LYS A 110 5.28 -10.53 1.56
C LYS A 110 5.50 -9.31 2.46
N PHE A 111 4.45 -8.64 2.92
CA PHE A 111 4.59 -7.54 3.89
C PHE A 111 4.63 -8.01 5.34
N ILE A 112 4.32 -9.29 5.61
CA ILE A 112 4.32 -9.82 6.99
C ILE A 112 5.67 -9.58 7.69
N PRO A 113 6.85 -9.86 7.10
CA PRO A 113 8.12 -9.62 7.77
C PRO A 113 8.31 -8.14 8.15
N ALA A 114 8.06 -7.22 7.22
CA ALA A 114 8.18 -5.79 7.48
C ALA A 114 7.20 -5.30 8.56
N PHE A 115 5.98 -5.83 8.60
CA PHE A 115 5.02 -5.50 9.65
C PHE A 115 5.41 -6.10 11.00
N LYS A 116 6.03 -7.29 11.05
CA LYS A 116 6.59 -7.88 12.27
C LYS A 116 7.76 -7.07 12.81
N GLU A 117 8.70 -6.71 11.94
CA GLU A 117 9.85 -5.84 12.28
C GLU A 117 9.38 -4.49 12.84
N ALA A 118 8.32 -3.91 12.28
CA ALA A 118 7.72 -2.67 12.76
C ALA A 118 6.80 -2.85 13.99
N GLY A 119 6.68 -4.06 14.55
CA GLY A 119 5.83 -4.38 15.70
C GLY A 119 4.34 -4.16 15.45
N ARG A 120 3.88 -4.22 14.20
CA ARG A 120 2.46 -4.04 13.82
C ARG A 120 1.65 -5.33 13.93
N ILE A 121 2.31 -6.48 13.86
CA ILE A 121 1.72 -7.82 14.05
C ILE A 121 2.65 -8.67 14.91
N LYS A 122 2.07 -9.60 15.67
CA LYS A 122 2.80 -10.55 16.51
C LYS A 122 3.32 -11.74 15.69
#